data_AF-A0A060M2D4-F1
#
_entry.id   AF-A0A060M2D4-F1
#
_cell.length_a   1.000
_cell.length_b   1.000
_cell.length_c   1.000
_cell.angle_alpha   90.00
_cell.angle_beta   90.00
_cell.angle_gamma   90.00
#
_symmetry.space_group_name_H-M   'P 1'
#
loop_
_entity.id
_entity.type
_entity.pdbx_description
1 polymer ?
#
loop_
_entity_poly.entity_id
_entity_poly.type
_entity_poly.pdbx_seq_one_letter_code
_entity_poly.pdbx_strand_id
1 'polypeptide(L)' 'MQVLNRIPKLIKFPEEIVRRVKNYQTEHNISTFSKAVYQLIEKGLNKKEHSK' A
#
# COMPACT_ATOMS: atom_id res chain seq x y z
N MET A 1 20.60 13.01 -3.57
CA MET A 1 19.26 12.45 -3.80
C MET A 1 19.44 10.97 -4.10
N GLN A 2 19.00 10.07 -3.21
CA GLN A 2 19.07 8.64 -3.50
C GLN A 2 17.99 8.30 -4.53
N VAL A 3 18.39 7.81 -5.70
CA VAL A 3 17.45 7.33 -6.72
C VAL A 3 16.94 5.98 -6.25
N LEU A 4 15.72 5.94 -5.71
CA LEU A 4 15.04 4.68 -5.39
C LEU A 4 14.75 3.95 -6.70
N ASN A 5 15.57 2.95 -7.02
CA ASN A 5 15.34 2.07 -8.17
C ASN A 5 14.02 1.33 -7.98
N ARG A 6 13.00 1.71 -8.74
CA ARG A 6 11.69 1.06 -8.71
C ARG A 6 11.75 -0.23 -9.54
N ILE A 7 11.48 -1.37 -8.89
CA ILE A 7 11.36 -2.66 -9.59
C ILE A 7 9.88 -2.87 -9.92
N PRO A 8 9.47 -2.90 -11.21
CA PRO A 8 8.08 -3.13 -11.55
C PRO A 8 7.69 -4.57 -11.20
N LYS A 9 6.51 -4.73 -10.59
CA LYS A 9 5.90 -6.02 -10.30
C LYS A 9 4.45 -5.99 -10.74
N LEU A 10 4.06 -6.99 -11.52
CA LEU A 10 2.65 -7.20 -11.89
C LEU A 10 2.07 -8.25 -10.94
N ILE A 11 1.10 -7.85 -10.14
CA ILE A 11 0.39 -8.73 -9.21
C ILE A 11 -1.11 -8.47 -9.40
N LYS A 12 -1.87 -9.54 -9.59
CA LYS A 12 -3.34 -9.46 -9.59
C LYS A 12 -3.83 -9.53 -8.15
N PHE A 13 -4.77 -8.65 -7.80
CA PHE A 13 -5.39 -8.66 -6.49
C PHE A 13 -6.76 -9.35 -6.56
N PRO A 14 -7.14 -10.12 -5.52
CA PRO A 14 -8.53 -10.52 -5.33
C PRO A 14 -9.44 -9.28 -5.26
N GLU A 15 -10.64 -9.39 -5.80
CA GLU A 15 -11.62 -8.28 -5.84
C GLU A 15 -11.89 -7.69 -4.45
N GLU A 16 -12.00 -8.55 -3.44
CA GLU A 16 -12.24 -8.12 -2.06
C GLU A 16 -11.13 -7.19 -1.55
N ILE A 17 -9.87 -7.50 -1.87
CA ILE A 17 -8.72 -6.68 -1.46
C ILE A 17 -8.77 -5.33 -2.19
N VAL A 18 -9.08 -5.33 -3.49
CA VAL A 18 -9.25 -4.08 -4.25
C VAL A 18 -10.31 -3.19 -3.62
N ARG A 19 -11.45 -3.76 -3.23
CA ARG A 19 -12.53 -3.02 -2.55
C ARG A 19 -12.05 -2.39 -1.24
N ARG A 20 -11.37 -3.16 -0.40
CA ARG A 20 -10.84 -2.66 0.88
C ARG A 20 -9.81 -1.53 0.68
N VAL A 21 -8.92 -1.65 -0.29
CA VAL A 21 -7.92 -0.60 -0.59
C VAL A 21 -8.60 0.66 -1.12
N LYS A 22 -9.66 0.55 -1.95
CA LYS A 22 -10.43 1.71 -2.41
C LYS A 22 -11.16 2.42 -1.28
N ASN A 23 -11.74 1.69 -0.33
CA ASN A 23 -12.37 2.31 0.85
C ASN A 23 -11.34 3.10 1.65
N TYR A 24 -10.18 2.50 1.93
CA TYR A 24 -9.07 3.18 2.59
C TYR A 24 -8.60 4.41 1.81
N GLN A 25 -8.55 4.33 0.47
CA GLN A 25 -8.20 5.46 -0.38
C GLN A 25 -9.16 6.65 -0.16
N THR A 26 -10.46 6.41 -0.14
CA THR A 26 -11.51 7.43 0.06
C THR A 26 -11.44 8.01 1.47
N GLU A 27 -11.38 7.17 2.49
CA GLU A 27 -11.35 7.58 3.91
C GLU A 27 -10.13 8.47 4.24
N HIS A 28 -9.01 8.24 3.56
CA HIS A 28 -7.76 8.97 3.79
C HIS A 28 -7.41 10.00 2.69
N ASN A 29 -8.34 10.31 1.78
CA ASN A 29 -8.15 11.28 0.69
C ASN A 29 -6.88 11.02 -0.16
N ILE A 30 -6.62 9.75 -0.49
CA ILE A 30 -5.42 9.35 -1.22
C ILE A 30 -5.69 9.41 -2.72
N SER A 31 -4.80 10.06 -3.47
CA SER A 31 -5.01 10.35 -4.89
C SER A 31 -4.95 9.12 -5.81
N THR A 32 -4.21 8.07 -5.45
CA THR A 32 -4.03 6.88 -6.29
C THR A 32 -4.09 5.59 -5.51
N PHE A 33 -4.58 4.54 -6.17
CA PHE A 33 -4.60 3.18 -5.62
C PHE A 33 -3.20 2.72 -5.18
N SER A 34 -2.18 2.95 -6.01
CA SER A 34 -0.80 2.54 -5.70
C SER A 34 -0.27 3.24 -4.44
N LYS A 35 -0.61 4.52 -4.23
CA LYS A 35 -0.22 5.26 -3.01
C LYS A 35 -0.91 4.67 -1.78
N ALA A 36 -2.18 4.29 -1.89
CA ALA A 36 -2.90 3.60 -0.82
C ALA A 36 -2.26 2.24 -0.50
N VAL A 37 -1.90 1.46 -1.53
CA VAL A 37 -1.18 0.19 -1.37
C VAL A 37 0.16 0.40 -0.65
N TYR A 38 0.96 1.40 -1.02
CA TYR A 38 2.24 1.67 -0.36
C TYR A 38 2.08 1.99 1.13
N GLN A 39 1.15 2.86 1.49
CA GLN A 39 0.90 3.18 2.90
C GLN A 39 0.44 1.96 3.70
N LEU A 40 -0.43 1.13 3.13
CA LEU A 40 -0.93 -0.07 3.80
C LEU A 40 0.18 -1.11 3.99
N ILE A 41 1.05 -1.29 2.99
CA ILE A 41 2.23 -2.16 3.08
C ILE A 41 3.19 -1.64 4.16
N GLU A 42 3.54 -0.34 4.13
CA GLU A 42 4.40 0.28 5.15
C GLU A 42 3.83 0.11 6.56
N LYS A 43 2.54 0.37 6.76
CA LYS A 43 1.85 0.13 8.04
C LYS A 43 1.98 -1.33 8.48
N GLY A 44 1.80 -2.28 7.56
CA GLY A 44 1.92 -3.71 7.85
C GLY A 44 3.35 -4.16 8.18
N LEU A 45 4.36 -3.60 7.49
CA LEU A 45 5.77 -3.90 7.71
C LEU A 45 6.27 -3.29 9.04
N ASN A 46 5.92 -2.03 9.31
CA ASN A 46 6.35 -1.31 10.52
C ASN A 46 5.69 -1.86 11.79
N LYS A 47 4.50 -2.45 11.69
CA LYS A 47 3.83 -3.09 12.84
C LYS A 47 4.63 -4.25 13.42
N LYS A 48 5.51 -4.89 12.64
CA LYS A 48 6.37 -5.99 13.11
C LYS A 48 7.58 -5.53 13.92
N GLU A 49 7.92 -4.24 13.90
CA GLU A 49 9.08 -3.70 14.60
C GLU A 49 8.80 -3.39 16.08
N HIS A 50 7.52 -3.26 16.48
CA HIS A 50 7.12 -2.90 17.85
C HIS A 50 6.52 -4.07 18.65
N SER A 51 6.68 -5.31 18.17
CA SER A 51 6.23 -6.52 18.88
C SER A 51 7.39 -7.44 19.25
N LYS A 52 8.60 -6.89 19.40
CA LYS A 52 9.77 -7.57 19.98
C LYS A 52 10.15 -6.91 21.29
#